data_AF-A0A4R6U3C1-F1
#
_entry.id   AF-A0A4R6U3C1-F1
#
_cell.length_a   1.000
_cell.length_b   1.000
_cell.length_c   1.000
_cell.angle_alpha   90.00
_cell.angle_beta   90.00
_cell.angle_gamma   90.00
#
_symmetry.space_group_name_H-M   'P 1'
#
loop_
_entity.id
_entity.type
_entity.pdbx_description
1 polymer ?
#
loop_
_entity_poly.entity_id
_entity_poly.type
_entity_poly.pdbx_seq_one_letter_code
_entity_poly.pdbx_strand_id
1 'polypeptide(L)'
;MSHTIEIAEGSRKHKTWVAKIIGPSKEFRFDRWLVPQDKGNTRATKKFTLADGFYDVCDMGGRRYIKVVDGVAEPTTAAEIHKAIKNNQI
;
A
#
# COMPACT_ATOMS: atom_id res chain seq x y z
N MET A 1 -0.05 -6.99 -14.02
CA MET A 1 0.64 -8.16 -13.42
C MET A 1 0.57 -8.04 -11.90
N SER A 2 1.29 -8.83 -11.09
CA SER A 2 1.29 -8.67 -9.63
C SER A 2 2.70 -8.50 -9.07
N HIS A 3 2.84 -7.69 -8.03
CA HIS A 3 4.09 -7.44 -7.30
C HIS A 3 3.95 -7.90 -5.85
N THR A 4 4.93 -8.64 -5.32
CA THR A 4 4.93 -9.05 -3.91
C THR A 4 5.88 -8.17 -3.11
N ILE A 5 5.38 -7.56 -2.03
CA ILE A 5 6.21 -6.86 -1.06
C ILE A 5 6.30 -7.63 0.25
N GLU A 6 7.44 -7.46 0.93
CA GLU A 6 7.66 -7.92 2.30
C GLU A 6 7.90 -6.72 3.20
N ILE A 7 7.20 -6.70 4.33
CA ILE A 7 7.34 -5.68 5.37
C ILE A 7 7.49 -6.36 6.73
N ALA A 8 8.09 -5.67 7.70
CA ALA A 8 8.41 -6.27 8.98
C ALA A 8 7.14 -6.57 9.80
N GLU A 9 7.17 -7.66 10.56
CA GLU A 9 6.10 -7.96 11.53
C GLU A 9 5.98 -6.80 12.51
N GLY A 10 4.79 -6.21 12.55
CA GLY A 10 4.49 -5.12 13.47
C GLY A 10 4.64 -5.54 14.94
N SER A 11 4.71 -4.56 15.83
CA SER A 11 4.60 -4.77 17.27
C SER A 11 3.28 -4.23 17.82
N ARG A 12 3.05 -4.41 19.13
CA ARG A 12 1.91 -3.78 19.82
C ARG A 12 1.93 -2.25 19.65
N LYS A 13 3.12 -1.63 19.60
CA LYS A 13 3.32 -0.19 19.48
C LYS A 13 3.42 0.29 18.03
N HIS A 14 3.87 -0.57 17.12
CA HIS A 14 4.15 -0.21 15.72
C HIS A 14 3.38 -1.13 14.78
N LYS A 15 2.28 -0.63 14.22
CA LYS A 15 1.44 -1.43 13.32
C LYS A 15 2.09 -1.53 11.93
N THR A 16 1.79 -2.65 11.27
CA THR A 16 2.20 -2.93 9.90
C THR A 16 0.96 -3.29 9.09
N TRP A 17 0.76 -2.64 7.95
CA TRP A 17 -0.36 -2.89 7.03
C TRP A 17 -0.08 -2.34 5.63
N VAL A 18 -0.81 -2.85 4.66
CA VAL A 18 -0.83 -2.35 3.29
C VAL A 18 -2.28 -2.07 2.91
N ALA A 19 -2.54 -0.92 2.29
CA ALA A 19 -3.87 -0.58 1.80
C ALA A 19 -3.80 -0.07 0.37
N LYS A 20 -4.69 -0.56 -0.50
CA LYS A 20 -4.90 -0.01 -1.84
C LYS A 20 -5.68 1.29 -1.72
N ILE A 21 -5.23 2.34 -2.41
CA ILE A 21 -5.94 3.60 -2.53
C ILE A 21 -7.00 3.44 -3.62
N ILE A 22 -8.26 3.66 -3.27
CA ILE A 22 -9.40 3.47 -4.17
C ILE A 22 -10.09 4.79 -4.55
N GLY A 23 -9.69 5.90 -3.92
CA GLY A 23 -10.27 7.21 -4.21
C GLY A 23 -9.91 8.27 -3.18
N PRO A 24 -10.51 9.47 -3.30
CA PRO A 24 -10.35 10.54 -2.33
C PRO A 24 -11.21 10.28 -1.08
N SER A 25 -10.69 10.63 0.10
CA SER A 25 -11.48 10.66 1.34
C SER A 25 -11.53 12.08 1.89
N LYS A 26 -12.71 12.53 2.29
CA LYS A 26 -12.90 13.86 2.91
C LYS A 26 -12.22 13.98 4.27
N GLU A 27 -12.10 12.88 5.01
CA GLU A 27 -11.58 12.86 6.39
C GLU A 27 -10.11 12.46 6.43
N PHE A 28 -9.70 11.47 5.62
CA PHE A 28 -8.39 10.83 5.73
C PHE A 28 -7.48 11.04 4.51
N ARG A 29 -7.77 12.05 3.68
CA ARG A 29 -7.12 12.36 2.39
C ARG A 29 -7.39 11.31 1.30
N PHE A 30 -7.24 10.02 1.60
CA PHE A 30 -7.47 8.91 0.69
C PHE A 30 -8.42 7.88 1.28
N ASP A 31 -9.33 7.40 0.45
CA ASP A 31 -10.10 6.21 0.74
C ASP A 31 -9.27 4.96 0.44
N ARG A 32 -9.38 3.95 1.30
CA ARG A 32 -8.40 2.86 1.39
C ARG A 32 -9.08 1.51 1.64
N TRP A 33 -8.65 0.51 0.88
CA TRP A 33 -9.00 -0.88 1.10
C TRP A 33 -7.76 -1.64 1.61
N LEU A 34 -7.82 -2.19 2.83
CA LEU A 34 -6.76 -3.03 3.38
C LEU A 34 -6.50 -4.29 2.54
N VAL A 35 -5.25 -4.46 2.11
CA VAL A 35 -4.83 -5.64 1.35
C VAL A 35 -4.69 -6.82 2.32
N PRO A 36 -5.33 -7.97 2.04
CA PRO A 36 -5.14 -9.17 2.83
C PRO A 36 -3.68 -9.61 2.83
N GLN A 37 -3.21 -10.03 3.99
CA GLN A 37 -1.90 -10.64 4.14
C GLN A 37 -1.91 -12.05 3.49
N ASP A 38 -0.82 -12.40 2.79
CA ASP A 38 -0.70 -13.71 2.14
C ASP A 38 -0.61 -14.85 3.17
N LYS A 39 -0.84 -16.11 2.78
CA LYS A 39 -0.63 -17.26 3.69
C LYS A 39 0.87 -17.63 3.76
N GLY A 40 1.31 -18.21 4.88
CA GLY A 40 2.69 -18.73 5.03
C GLY A 40 3.74 -17.71 5.46
N ASN A 41 3.35 -16.68 6.21
CA ASN A 41 4.28 -15.68 6.72
C ASN A 41 5.18 -16.22 7.82
N THR A 42 6.35 -15.61 7.95
CA THR A 42 7.28 -15.92 9.03
C THR A 42 6.94 -15.08 10.26
N ARG A 43 7.53 -15.42 11.41
CA ARG A 43 7.39 -14.62 12.63
C ARG A 43 8.02 -13.21 12.51
N ALA A 44 8.80 -12.96 11.46
CA ALA A 44 9.56 -11.73 11.27
C ALA A 44 9.04 -10.84 10.13
N THR A 45 8.34 -11.40 9.14
CA THR A 45 7.92 -10.66 7.94
C THR A 45 6.50 -11.03 7.48
N LYS A 46 5.81 -10.04 6.91
CA LYS A 46 4.51 -10.16 6.27
C LYS A 46 4.64 -9.92 4.76
N LYS A 47 4.11 -10.85 3.98
CA LYS A 47 4.00 -10.79 2.52
C LYS A 47 2.63 -10.29 2.10
N PHE A 48 2.61 -9.43 1.09
CA PHE A 48 1.40 -8.93 0.46
C PHE A 48 1.56 -8.97 -1.06
N THR A 49 0.58 -9.56 -1.74
CA THR A 49 0.51 -9.57 -3.19
C THR A 49 -0.34 -8.39 -3.68
N LEU A 50 0.27 -7.54 -4.50
CA LEU A 50 -0.30 -6.28 -4.99
C LEU A 50 -0.59 -6.39 -6.49
N ALA A 51 -1.78 -6.01 -6.90
CA ALA A 51 -2.10 -5.75 -8.29
C ALA A 51 -1.64 -4.35 -8.69
N ASP A 52 -1.80 -3.99 -9.96
CA ASP A 52 -1.52 -2.63 -10.41
C ASP A 52 -2.43 -1.60 -9.69
N GLY A 53 -1.85 -0.45 -9.35
CA GLY A 53 -2.52 0.63 -8.62
C GLY A 53 -1.63 1.33 -7.59
N PHE A 54 -2.25 2.16 -6.75
CA PHE A 54 -1.57 2.94 -5.71
C PHE A 54 -1.81 2.36 -4.33
N TYR A 55 -0.78 2.38 -3.48
CA TYR A 55 -0.81 1.78 -2.15
C TYR A 55 -0.19 2.69 -1.10
N ASP A 56 -0.76 2.60 0.09
CA ASP A 56 -0.27 3.18 1.34
C ASP A 56 0.28 2.04 2.19
N VAL A 57 1.58 2.09 2.44
CA VAL A 57 2.33 1.04 3.13
C VAL A 57 2.78 1.58 4.47
N CYS A 58 2.34 0.93 5.54
CA CYS A 58 2.82 1.15 6.89
C CYS A 58 3.73 0.00 7.28
N ASP A 59 5.00 0.29 7.48
CA ASP A 59 6.02 -0.67 7.89
C ASP A 59 6.62 -0.21 9.22
N MET A 60 6.30 -0.92 10.31
CA MET A 60 6.73 -0.56 11.66
C MET A 60 6.39 0.89 12.07
N GLY A 61 5.25 1.39 11.62
CA GLY A 61 4.80 2.77 11.88
C GLY A 61 5.36 3.82 10.91
N GLY A 62 6.37 3.48 10.11
CA GLY A 62 6.81 4.31 8.98
C GLY A 62 5.82 4.20 7.83
N ARG A 63 5.39 5.34 7.25
CA ARG A 63 4.43 5.36 6.14
C ARG A 63 5.10 5.82 4.85
N ARG A 64 4.83 5.10 3.77
CA ARG A 64 5.25 5.45 2.40
C ARG A 64 4.16 5.11 1.40
N TYR A 65 4.15 5.81 0.28
CA TYR A 65 3.29 5.48 -0.85
C TYR A 65 4.10 4.76 -1.92
N ILE A 66 3.48 3.77 -2.55
CA ILE A 66 4.03 3.10 -3.74
C ILE A 66 2.97 3.03 -4.83
N LYS A 67 3.44 2.97 -6.07
CA LYS A 67 2.64 2.67 -7.25
C LYS A 67 3.13 1.35 -7.83
N VAL A 68 2.21 0.45 -8.16
CA VAL A 68 2.49 -0.80 -8.87
C VAL A 68 2.01 -0.66 -10.31
N VAL A 69 2.89 -0.86 -11.28
CA VAL A 69 2.58 -0.87 -12.72
C VAL A 69 3.31 -2.04 -13.35
N ASP A 70 2.58 -2.88 -14.08
CA ASP A 70 3.12 -4.08 -14.74
C ASP A 70 3.94 -4.96 -13.79
N GLY A 71 3.51 -5.05 -12.52
CA GLY A 71 4.19 -5.84 -11.49
C GLY A 71 5.49 -5.22 -10.93
N VAL A 72 5.79 -3.96 -11.25
CA VAL A 72 6.92 -3.20 -10.71
C VAL A 72 6.40 -2.19 -9.69
N ALA A 73 6.96 -2.18 -8.48
CA ALA A 73 6.64 -1.20 -7.45
C ALA A 73 7.65 -0.05 -7.43
N GLU A 74 7.14 1.18 -7.52
CA GLU A 74 7.93 2.40 -7.47
C GLU A 74 7.46 3.31 -6.32
N PRO A 75 8.36 4.05 -5.66
CA PRO A 75 7.97 5.11 -4.73
C PRO A 75 7.10 6.16 -5.43
N THR A 76 6.09 6.66 -4.75
CA THR A 76 5.24 7.74 -5.25
C THR A 76 4.88 8.71 -4.12
N THR A 77 4.21 9.80 -4.45
CA THR A 77 3.81 10.84 -3.50
C THR A 77 2.29 11.00 -3.45
N ALA A 78 1.79 11.59 -2.36
CA ALA A 78 0.38 11.94 -2.25
C ALA A 78 -0.10 12.90 -3.36
N ALA A 79 0.79 13.76 -3.87
CA ALA A 79 0.46 14.69 -4.96
C ALA A 79 0.23 13.95 -6.28
N GLU A 80 1.05 12.95 -6.58
CA GLU A 80 0.90 12.09 -7.76
C GLU A 80 -0.38 11.27 -7.69
N ILE A 81 -0.69 10.70 -6.51
CA ILE A 81 -1.95 9.99 -6.28
C ILE A 81 -3.14 10.91 -6.50
N HIS A 82 -3.13 12.14 -5.96
CA HIS A 82 -4.20 13.11 -6.23
C HIS A 82 -4.35 13.44 -7.71
N LYS A 83 -3.23 13.59 -8.44
CA LYS A 83 -3.24 13.82 -9.88
C LYS A 83 -3.86 12.62 -10.61
N ALA A 84 -3.49 11.40 -10.24
CA ALA A 84 -4.06 10.18 -10.82
C ALA A 84 -5.56 10.06 -10.56
N ILE A 85 -6.03 10.36 -9.34
CA ILE A 85 -7.45 10.40 -9.00
C ILE A 85 -8.20 11.41 -9.87
N LYS A 86 -7.68 12.63 -10.02
CA LYS A 86 -8.29 13.68 -10.86
C LYS A 86 -8.38 13.30 -12.34
N ASN A 87 -7.45 12.47 -12.80
CA ASN A 87 -7.37 11.99 -14.18
C ASN A 87 -8.09 10.65 -14.40
N ASN A 88 -8.76 10.08 -13.39
CA ASN A 88 -9.37 8.76 -13.41
C ASN A 88 -8.39 7.61 -13.77
N GLN A 89 -7.19 7.62 -13.17
CA GLN A 89 -6.10 6.65 -13.41
C GLN A 89 -5.77 5.78 -12.17
N ILE A 90 -6.76 5.48 -11.33
CA ILE A 90 -6.64 4.67 -10.09
C ILE A 90 -7.24 3.28 -10.24
#